data_AF-A0A821FMH1-F1
#
_entry.id   AF-A0A821FMH1-F1
#
_cell.length_a   1.000
_cell.length_b   1.000
_cell.length_c   1.000
_cell.angle_alpha   90.00
_cell.angle_beta   90.00
_cell.angle_gamma   90.00
#
_symmetry.space_group_name_H-M   'P 1'
#
loop_
_entity.id
_entity.type
_entity.pdbx_description
1 polymer ?
#
loop_
_entity_poly.entity_id
_entity_poly.type
_entity_poly.pdbx_seq_one_letter_code
_entity_poly.pdbx_strand_id
1 'polypeptide(L)'
;MLVVQFCTSQRSKKSPLLRCLTGYKDSNGKLSDCPPDKVFSKCVSRCPKTCQNPYVKSDNKECLRNCRSGCVCTNGTLIDEGQNRQCVPQDECTCFLHGKVFMPNEILLRHGRKCQCKNGGWYCHDQPTSSRTCSIVGLSHLETFDGALLTVKPGNYLLVKVRK
;
A
#
# COMPACT_ATOMS: atom_id res chain seq x y z
N MET A 1 25.41 -8.09 -21.19
CA MET A 1 25.56 -6.79 -20.50
C MET A 1 25.62 -7.01 -19.01
N LEU A 2 26.79 -6.73 -18.46
CA LEU A 2 27.37 -7.46 -17.34
C LEU A 2 27.15 -6.71 -16.02
N VAL A 3 26.80 -7.46 -14.97
CA VAL A 3 27.30 -7.14 -13.62
C VAL A 3 28.81 -7.14 -13.76
N VAL A 4 29.44 -5.97 -13.75
CA VAL A 4 30.87 -5.89 -13.96
C VAL A 4 31.54 -6.02 -12.61
N GLN A 5 32.30 -7.09 -12.43
CA GLN A 5 33.07 -7.33 -11.23
C GLN A 5 34.37 -6.52 -11.36
N PHE A 6 34.36 -5.29 -10.85
CA PHE A 6 35.56 -4.46 -10.87
C PHE A 6 36.37 -4.74 -9.60
N CYS A 7 37.44 -5.50 -9.75
CA CYS A 7 38.42 -5.72 -8.70
C CYS A 7 39.43 -4.57 -8.74
N THR A 8 39.34 -3.66 -7.77
CA THR A 8 40.38 -2.63 -7.59
C THR A 8 41.52 -3.23 -6.79
N SER A 9 42.74 -3.17 -7.32
CA SER A 9 43.94 -3.55 -6.57
C SER A 9 44.23 -2.44 -5.57
N GLN A 10 43.77 -2.60 -4.33
CA GLN A 10 44.26 -1.73 -3.25
C GLN A 10 45.70 -2.13 -2.94
N ARG A 11 46.67 -1.26 -3.27
CA ARG A 11 48.03 -1.35 -2.75
C ARG A 11 48.01 -1.01 -1.25
N SER A 12 47.56 -1.95 -0.42
CA SER A 12 47.85 -1.92 1.01
C SER A 12 49.02 -2.84 1.29
N LYS A 13 50.04 -2.35 2.00
CA LYS A 13 51.33 -3.02 2.28
C LYS A 13 51.22 -4.33 3.11
N LYS A 14 50.03 -4.87 3.31
CA LYS A 14 49.75 -6.14 3.99
C LYS A 14 48.65 -6.86 3.21
N SER A 15 49.07 -7.79 2.34
CA SER A 15 48.20 -8.72 1.61
C SER A 15 47.26 -8.08 0.57
N PRO A 16 47.38 -8.38 -0.74
CA PRO A 16 46.43 -7.87 -1.73
C PRO A 16 45.08 -8.61 -1.59
N LEU A 17 44.16 -8.04 -0.80
CA LEU A 17 42.76 -8.42 -0.87
C LEU A 17 42.16 -7.78 -2.12
N LEU A 18 41.85 -8.57 -3.15
CA LEU A 18 41.05 -8.11 -4.29
C LEU A 18 39.66 -7.73 -3.77
N ARG A 19 39.39 -6.44 -3.64
CA ARG A 19 38.05 -5.94 -3.31
C ARG A 19 37.30 -5.77 -4.63
N CYS A 20 36.54 -6.80 -5.00
CA CYS A 20 35.70 -6.78 -6.18
C CYS A 20 34.36 -6.13 -5.83
N LEU A 21 34.05 -5.00 -6.46
CA LEU A 21 32.76 -4.34 -6.33
C LEU A 21 31.86 -4.75 -7.50
N THR A 22 30.64 -5.16 -7.19
CA THR A 22 29.56 -5.35 -8.16
C THR A 22 28.82 -4.03 -8.32
N GLY A 23 28.67 -3.54 -9.55
CA GLY A 23 27.94 -2.30 -9.84
C GLY A 23 27.50 -2.22 -11.30
N TYR A 24 26.79 -1.13 -11.64
CA TYR A 24 26.37 -0.83 -13.02
C TYR A 24 26.87 0.54 -13.46
N LYS A 25 27.03 0.75 -14.78
CA LYS A 25 27.28 2.09 -15.32
C LYS A 25 25.96 2.85 -15.39
N ASP A 26 25.87 3.98 -14.70
CA ASP A 26 24.71 4.87 -14.77
C ASP A 26 24.63 5.62 -16.11
N SER A 27 23.63 6.48 -16.27
CA SER A 27 23.41 7.26 -17.49
C SER A 27 24.56 8.22 -17.84
N ASN A 28 25.44 8.54 -16.89
CA ASN A 28 26.61 9.40 -17.08
C ASN A 28 27.88 8.58 -17.32
N GLY A 29 27.77 7.25 -17.43
CA GLY A 29 28.89 6.34 -17.61
C GLY A 29 29.69 6.09 -16.34
N LYS A 30 29.24 6.58 -15.19
CA LYS A 30 29.91 6.38 -13.89
C LYS A 30 29.48 5.04 -13.29
N LEU A 31 30.44 4.35 -12.68
CA LEU A 31 30.16 3.12 -11.93
C LEU A 31 29.44 3.48 -10.63
N SER A 32 28.22 2.98 -10.49
CA SER A 32 27.32 3.27 -9.38
C SER A 32 26.69 1.96 -8.90
N ASP A 33 26.39 1.88 -7.61
CA ASP A 33 25.65 0.76 -7.02
C ASP A 33 24.21 1.16 -6.72
N CYS A 34 23.31 0.19 -6.63
CA CYS A 34 21.94 0.46 -6.21
C CYS A 34 21.88 0.77 -4.70
N PRO A 35 20.92 1.60 -4.26
CA PRO A 35 20.72 1.83 -2.83
C PRO A 35 20.33 0.53 -2.10
N PRO A 36 20.53 0.47 -0.77
CA PRO A 36 20.33 -0.74 0.02
C PRO A 36 18.82 -1.02 0.14
N ASP A 37 18.33 -2.07 -0.54
CA ASP A 37 16.92 -2.48 -0.72
C ASP A 37 16.55 -2.66 -2.21
N LYS A 38 17.37 -2.14 -3.13
CA LYS A 38 17.15 -2.22 -4.58
C LYS A 38 18.20 -3.08 -5.27
N VAL A 39 17.81 -3.67 -6.38
CA VAL A 39 18.65 -4.47 -7.26
C VAL A 39 18.66 -3.86 -8.66
N PHE A 40 19.78 -4.00 -9.34
CA PHE A 40 19.89 -3.53 -10.71
C PHE A 40 19.04 -4.39 -11.65
N SER A 41 18.28 -3.74 -12.53
CA SER A 41 17.57 -4.34 -13.66
C SER A 41 17.99 -3.67 -14.95
N LYS A 42 18.17 -4.47 -16.01
CA LYS A 42 18.42 -3.98 -17.38
C LYS A 42 17.22 -3.25 -17.98
N CYS A 43 16.03 -3.57 -17.48
CA CYS A 43 14.76 -3.07 -17.99
C CYS A 43 13.86 -2.77 -16.80
N VAL A 44 13.83 -1.50 -16.40
CA VAL A 44 12.96 -1.01 -15.33
C VAL A 44 11.59 -0.71 -15.92
N SER A 45 10.57 -1.32 -15.32
CA SER A 45 9.18 -1.03 -15.68
C SER A 45 8.83 0.42 -15.39
N ARG A 46 8.13 1.06 -16.33
CA ARG A 46 7.56 2.40 -16.11
C ARG A 46 6.33 2.39 -15.19
N CYS A 47 5.83 1.21 -14.85
CA CYS A 47 4.70 0.99 -13.95
C CYS A 47 5.20 0.23 -12.71
N PRO A 48 6.01 0.85 -11.85
CA PRO A 48 6.52 0.17 -10.66
C PRO A 48 5.39 -0.17 -9.69
N LYS A 49 5.52 -1.29 -8.98
CA LYS A 49 4.60 -1.59 -7.88
C LYS A 49 4.89 -0.65 -6.70
N THR A 50 3.87 0.02 -6.21
CA THR A 50 3.95 0.89 -5.03
C THR A 50 2.96 0.43 -3.97
N CYS A 51 3.12 0.91 -2.74
CA CYS A 51 2.16 0.65 -1.67
C CYS A 51 0.74 1.14 -2.02
N GLN A 52 0.59 2.20 -2.81
CA GLN A 52 -0.70 2.68 -3.29
C GLN A 52 -1.27 1.82 -4.44
N ASN A 53 -0.42 1.14 -5.20
CA ASN A 53 -0.82 0.32 -6.34
C ASN A 53 -0.07 -1.03 -6.40
N PRO A 54 -0.27 -1.92 -5.40
CA PRO A 54 0.52 -3.14 -5.25
C PRO A 54 0.26 -4.19 -6.35
N TYR A 55 -0.90 -4.11 -7.00
CA TYR A 55 -1.38 -5.10 -7.99
C TYR A 55 -1.11 -4.70 -9.44
N VAL A 56 -0.36 -3.62 -9.69
CA VAL A 56 0.00 -3.23 -11.06
C VAL A 56 0.84 -4.31 -11.73
N LYS A 57 0.49 -4.63 -12.99
CA LYS A 57 1.23 -5.57 -13.83
C LYS A 57 2.46 -4.89 -14.43
N SER A 58 3.52 -4.79 -13.63
CA SER A 58 4.79 -4.16 -14.04
C SER A 58 5.47 -4.87 -15.22
N ASP A 59 5.11 -6.12 -15.50
CA ASP A 59 5.61 -6.95 -16.58
C ASP A 59 4.83 -6.81 -17.90
N ASN A 60 3.77 -5.99 -17.93
CA ASN A 60 3.02 -5.73 -19.15
C ASN A 60 3.91 -5.10 -20.24
N LYS A 61 3.69 -5.47 -21.51
CA LYS A 61 4.45 -4.97 -22.67
C LYS A 61 4.48 -3.44 -22.74
N GLU A 62 3.38 -2.78 -22.42
CA GLU A 62 3.30 -1.32 -22.44
C GLU A 62 4.19 -0.68 -21.35
N CYS A 63 4.24 -1.29 -20.17
CA CYS A 63 5.07 -0.82 -19.06
C CYS A 63 6.57 -1.06 -19.31
N LEU A 64 6.92 -2.08 -20.10
CA LEU A 64 8.29 -2.41 -20.49
C LEU A 64 8.72 -1.79 -21.83
N ARG A 65 7.80 -1.14 -22.56
CA ARG A 65 8.09 -0.48 -23.84
C ARG A 65 9.19 0.56 -23.62
N ASN A 66 10.24 0.53 -24.44
CA ASN A 66 11.44 1.39 -24.32
C ASN A 66 11.92 1.59 -22.87
N CYS A 67 11.90 0.54 -22.05
CA CYS A 67 12.45 0.57 -20.70
C CYS A 67 13.93 0.94 -20.72
N ARG A 68 14.43 1.46 -19.61
CA ARG A 68 15.85 1.76 -19.40
C ARG A 68 16.38 0.95 -18.24
N SER A 69 17.70 0.76 -18.21
CA SER A 69 18.39 0.16 -17.07
C SER A 69 18.33 1.07 -15.84
N GLY A 70 18.21 0.47 -14.66
CA GLY A 70 18.16 1.19 -13.39
C GLY A 70 17.90 0.25 -12.22
N CYS A 71 17.64 0.83 -11.04
CA CYS A 71 17.41 0.08 -9.81
C CYS A 71 15.91 -0.17 -9.56
N VAL A 72 15.56 -1.38 -9.16
CA VAL A 72 14.19 -1.79 -8.80
C VAL A 72 14.18 -2.41 -7.41
N CYS A 73 13.03 -2.38 -6.74
CA CYS A 73 12.87 -3.10 -5.48
C CYS A 73 13.21 -4.59 -5.63
N THR A 74 13.80 -5.17 -4.58
CA THR A 74 14.03 -6.61 -4.49
C THR A 74 12.71 -7.38 -4.62
N ASN A 75 12.80 -8.66 -5.02
CA ASN A 75 11.60 -9.44 -5.32
C ASN A 75 10.63 -9.49 -4.13
N GLY A 76 9.37 -9.14 -4.36
CA GLY A 76 8.31 -9.15 -3.35
C GLY A 76 8.15 -7.88 -2.52
N THR A 77 9.01 -6.87 -2.69
CA THR A 77 8.87 -5.56 -2.01
C THR A 77 8.26 -4.49 -2.91
N LEU A 78 7.65 -3.49 -2.29
CA LEU A 78 6.91 -2.39 -2.91
C LEU A 78 7.57 -1.06 -2.58
N ILE A 79 7.48 -0.10 -3.51
CA ILE A 79 7.95 1.26 -3.22
C ILE A 79 6.95 1.93 -2.26
N ASP A 80 7.43 2.31 -1.07
CA ASP A 80 6.68 3.11 -0.12
C ASP A 80 6.85 4.61 -0.41
N GLU A 81 5.77 5.22 -0.90
CA GLU A 81 5.75 6.64 -1.26
C GLU A 81 5.74 7.56 -0.03
N GLY A 82 5.37 7.03 1.15
CA GLY A 82 5.37 7.74 2.43
C GLY A 82 6.70 7.64 3.17
N GLN A 83 7.53 6.63 2.87
CA GLN A 83 8.85 6.43 3.48
C GLN A 83 10.01 6.66 2.48
N ASN A 84 10.07 7.85 1.88
CA ASN A 84 11.17 8.25 1.00
C ASN A 84 11.51 7.23 -0.12
N ARG A 85 10.50 6.53 -0.64
CA ARG A 85 10.63 5.53 -1.72
C ARG A 85 11.50 4.32 -1.34
N GLN A 86 11.55 3.98 -0.04
CA GLN A 86 12.12 2.73 0.45
C GLN A 86 11.29 1.54 -0.02
N CYS A 87 11.93 0.42 -0.31
CA CYS A 87 11.28 -0.82 -0.66
C CYS A 87 10.93 -1.58 0.62
N VAL A 88 9.65 -1.83 0.83
CA VAL A 88 9.12 -2.53 2.03
C VAL A 88 8.21 -3.68 1.61
N PRO A 89 8.05 -4.73 2.42
CA PRO A 89 7.03 -5.74 2.18
C PRO A 89 5.63 -5.13 2.29
N GLN A 90 4.63 -5.78 1.69
CA GLN A 90 3.29 -5.20 1.57
C GLN A 90 2.65 -4.86 2.91
N ASP A 91 2.86 -5.69 3.94
CA ASP A 91 2.34 -5.51 5.29
C ASP A 91 2.97 -4.34 6.05
N GLU A 92 4.13 -3.86 5.61
CA GLU A 92 4.83 -2.68 6.15
C GLU A 92 4.53 -1.39 5.37
N CYS A 93 3.65 -1.43 4.37
CA CYS A 93 3.28 -0.26 3.60
C CYS A 93 2.54 0.80 4.42
N THR A 94 2.98 2.06 4.32
CA THR A 94 2.22 3.21 4.83
C THR A 94 0.91 3.45 4.07
N CYS A 95 -0.06 4.04 4.76
CA CYS A 95 -1.35 4.41 4.17
C CYS A 95 -1.45 5.92 3.97
N PHE A 96 -2.15 6.32 2.90
CA PHE A 96 -2.42 7.72 2.62
C PHE A 96 -3.87 8.09 2.93
N LEU A 97 -4.06 9.26 3.51
CA LEU A 97 -5.38 9.83 3.76
C LEU A 97 -5.30 11.36 3.73
N HIS A 98 -6.01 11.98 2.78
CA HIS A 98 -6.07 13.44 2.58
C HIS A 98 -4.66 14.08 2.57
N GLY A 99 -3.73 13.46 1.86
CA GLY A 99 -2.33 13.92 1.76
C GLY A 99 -1.46 13.65 2.99
N LYS A 100 -1.99 13.03 4.07
CA LYS A 100 -1.21 12.61 5.23
C LYS A 100 -0.81 11.15 5.12
N VAL A 101 0.38 10.84 5.65
CA VAL A 101 0.96 9.50 5.73
C VAL A 101 0.66 8.91 7.11
N PHE A 102 0.23 7.65 7.16
CA PHE A 102 -0.09 6.90 8.37
C PHE A 102 0.73 5.61 8.40
N MET A 103 1.19 5.24 9.59
CA MET A 103 2.04 4.07 9.79
C MET A 103 1.24 2.77 9.66
N PRO A 104 1.90 1.65 9.31
CA PRO A 104 1.27 0.34 9.32
C PRO A 104 0.62 0.06 10.67
N ASN A 105 -0.58 -0.52 10.64
CA ASN A 105 -1.42 -0.84 11.79
C ASN A 105 -2.00 0.35 12.55
N GLU A 106 -1.78 1.59 12.12
CA GLU A 106 -2.37 2.77 12.76
C GLU A 106 -3.91 2.75 12.65
N ILE A 107 -4.59 3.13 13.73
CA ILE A 107 -6.05 3.08 13.84
C ILE A 107 -6.61 4.50 13.97
N LEU A 108 -7.66 4.79 13.21
CA LEU A 108 -8.41 6.04 13.31
C LEU A 108 -9.90 5.81 13.30
N LEU A 109 -10.67 6.85 13.65
CA LEU A 109 -12.13 6.84 13.57
C LEU A 109 -12.57 7.62 12.31
N ARG A 110 -13.36 6.98 11.46
CA ARG A 110 -13.98 7.60 10.28
C ARG A 110 -15.44 7.24 10.19
N HIS A 111 -16.30 8.25 10.10
CA HIS A 111 -17.75 8.05 9.99
C HIS A 111 -18.31 7.07 11.04
N GLY A 112 -17.78 7.17 12.28
CA GLY A 112 -18.17 6.27 13.38
C GLY A 112 -17.61 4.84 13.32
N ARG A 113 -16.68 4.53 12.41
CA ARG A 113 -16.04 3.21 12.26
C ARG A 113 -14.56 3.27 12.58
N LYS A 114 -14.04 2.23 13.23
CA LYS A 114 -12.60 2.07 13.44
C LYS A 114 -11.97 1.54 12.16
N CYS A 115 -11.05 2.31 11.60
CA CYS A 115 -10.29 1.94 10.41
C CYS A 115 -8.83 1.75 10.74
N GLN A 116 -8.27 0.65 10.27
CA GLN A 116 -6.86 0.32 10.45
C GLN A 116 -6.11 0.41 9.12
N CYS A 117 -4.92 1.00 9.15
CA CYS A 117 -3.99 0.95 8.03
C CYS A 117 -3.38 -0.45 7.93
N LYS A 118 -3.62 -1.15 6.82
CA LYS A 118 -3.02 -2.46 6.52
C LYS A 118 -2.67 -2.49 5.04
N ASN A 119 -1.55 -3.11 4.66
CA ASN A 119 -1.24 -3.39 3.26
C ASN A 119 -1.30 -2.17 2.32
N GLY A 120 -0.97 -0.96 2.81
CA GLY A 120 -1.07 0.29 2.03
C GLY A 120 -2.50 0.85 1.85
N GLY A 121 -3.51 0.23 2.46
CA GLY A 121 -4.92 0.60 2.37
C GLY A 121 -5.64 0.71 3.71
N TRP A 122 -6.84 1.29 3.69
CA TRP A 122 -7.69 1.44 4.88
C TRP A 122 -8.70 0.32 4.99
N TYR A 123 -8.64 -0.42 6.09
CA TYR A 123 -9.56 -1.50 6.42
C TYR A 123 -10.43 -1.05 7.59
N CYS A 124 -11.66 -0.65 7.28
CA CYS A 124 -12.63 -0.23 8.29
C CYS A 124 -13.43 -1.44 8.75
N HIS A 125 -13.36 -1.73 10.04
CA HIS A 125 -14.27 -2.67 10.66
C HIS A 125 -15.57 -1.94 10.92
N ASP A 126 -16.69 -2.51 10.46
CA ASP A 126 -17.98 -2.11 10.96
C ASP A 126 -17.98 -2.37 12.46
N GLN A 127 -17.90 -1.28 13.23
CA GLN A 127 -18.33 -1.35 14.60
C GLN A 127 -19.82 -1.75 14.51
N PRO A 128 -20.29 -2.75 15.26
CA PRO A 128 -21.74 -2.90 15.42
C PRO A 128 -22.20 -1.53 15.89
N THR A 129 -22.96 -0.83 15.05
CA THR A 129 -23.56 0.45 15.42
C THR A 129 -24.30 0.17 16.71
N SER A 130 -23.70 0.59 17.82
CA SER A 130 -24.19 0.30 19.15
C SER A 130 -25.49 1.06 19.27
N SER A 131 -26.59 0.33 19.12
CA SER A 131 -27.97 0.80 18.94
C SER A 131 -28.33 1.23 17.52
N ARG A 132 -29.02 0.35 16.79
CA ARG A 132 -29.97 0.77 15.75
C ARG A 132 -31.26 1.16 16.44
N THR A 133 -31.88 2.26 16.04
CA THR A 133 -33.14 2.74 16.63
C THR A 133 -34.25 2.62 15.59
N CYS A 134 -35.43 2.16 16.01
CA CYS A 134 -36.66 2.21 15.24
C CYS A 134 -37.55 3.30 15.87
N SER A 135 -38.08 4.21 15.08
CA SER A 135 -38.77 5.41 15.55
C SER A 135 -40.11 5.60 14.85
N ILE A 136 -41.11 6.12 15.58
CA ILE A 136 -42.35 6.61 14.97
C ILE A 136 -42.12 8.08 14.61
N VAL A 137 -42.27 8.42 13.34
CA VAL A 137 -42.07 9.77 12.81
C VAL A 137 -43.44 10.33 12.41
N GLY A 138 -43.94 11.29 13.18
CA GLY A 138 -45.27 11.86 12.95
C GLY A 138 -46.41 10.88 13.23
N LEU A 139 -47.52 11.00 12.49
CA LEU A 139 -48.78 10.29 12.79
C LEU A 139 -48.90 8.92 12.11
N SER A 140 -48.23 8.71 10.99
CA SER A 140 -48.39 7.51 10.16
C SER A 140 -47.07 7.02 9.54
N HIS A 141 -45.92 7.55 9.96
CA HIS A 141 -44.63 7.10 9.43
C HIS A 141 -43.80 6.40 10.50
N LEU A 142 -43.09 5.36 10.07
CA LEU A 142 -42.17 4.57 10.88
C LEU A 142 -40.81 4.58 10.19
N GLU A 143 -39.75 4.85 10.93
CA GLU A 143 -38.38 4.62 10.48
C GLU A 143 -37.88 3.31 11.11
N THR A 144 -37.52 2.33 10.28
CA THR A 144 -37.08 1.01 10.72
C THR A 144 -35.61 1.01 11.18
N PHE A 145 -35.17 -0.07 11.85
CA PHE A 145 -33.79 -0.20 12.33
C PHE A 145 -32.72 -0.14 11.23
N ASP A 146 -33.09 -0.42 9.98
CA ASP A 146 -32.27 -0.35 8.77
C ASP A 146 -32.44 0.98 8.00
N GLY A 147 -33.22 1.93 8.53
CA GLY A 147 -33.38 3.28 7.97
C GLY A 147 -34.44 3.41 6.88
N ALA A 148 -35.32 2.42 6.72
CA ALA A 148 -36.42 2.50 5.76
C ALA A 148 -37.60 3.28 6.36
N LEU A 149 -38.19 4.19 5.56
CA LEU A 149 -39.38 4.93 5.95
C LEU A 149 -40.64 4.23 5.43
N LEU A 150 -41.49 3.78 6.35
CA LEU A 150 -42.75 3.10 6.06
C LEU A 150 -43.92 4.01 6.39
N THR A 151 -44.99 3.96 5.59
CA THR A 151 -46.26 4.59 5.92
C THR A 151 -47.27 3.53 6.35
N VAL A 152 -47.81 3.66 7.56
CA VAL A 152 -48.77 2.72 8.15
C VAL A 152 -50.17 3.28 8.16
N LYS A 153 -51.15 2.41 7.89
CA LYS A 153 -52.57 2.72 8.06
C LYS A 153 -52.96 2.64 9.54
N PRO A 154 -54.08 3.25 9.96
CA PRO A 154 -54.59 3.12 11.32
C PRO A 154 -54.87 1.65 11.68
N GLY A 155 -54.40 1.20 12.84
CA GLY A 155 -54.58 -0.16 13.32
C GLY A 155 -53.65 -0.51 14.49
N ASN A 156 -53.80 -1.72 15.02
CA ASN A 156 -52.95 -2.25 16.08
C ASN A 156 -51.82 -3.09 15.48
N TYR A 157 -50.57 -2.71 15.73
CA TYR A 157 -49.38 -3.36 15.18
C TYR A 157 -48.38 -3.70 16.28
N LEU A 158 -47.68 -4.83 16.11
CA LEU A 158 -46.51 -5.16 16.91
C LEU A 158 -45.27 -4.57 16.24
N LEU A 159 -44.71 -3.50 16.81
CA LEU A 159 -43.60 -2.78 16.19
C LEU A 159 -42.25 -3.49 16.36
N VAL A 160 -42.02 -4.10 17.53
CA VAL A 160 -40.77 -4.83 17.82
C VAL A 160 -41.09 -6.08 18.63
N LYS A 161 -40.56 -7.22 18.19
CA LYS A 161 -40.57 -8.49 18.93
C LYS A 161 -39.17 -9.09 18.93
N VAL A 162 -38.59 -9.25 20.11
CA VAL A 162 -37.31 -9.95 20.26
C VAL A 162 -37.56 -11.45 20.18
N ARG A 163 -36.87 -12.15 19.27
CA ARG A 163 -36.83 -13.62 19.27
C ARG A 163 -35.75 -14.04 20.26
N LYS A 164 -36.10 -14.95 21.18
CA LYS A 164 -35.14 -15.65 22.04
C LYS A 164 -34.52 -16.80 21.27
#